data_AF-A0A5N7BS74-F1
#
_entry.id   AF-A0A5N7BS74-F1
#
_cell.length_a   1.000
_cell.length_b   1.000
_cell.length_c   1.000
_cell.angle_alpha   90.00
_cell.angle_beta   90.00
_cell.angle_gamma   90.00
#
_symmetry.space_group_name_H-M   'P 1'
#
loop_
_entity.id
_entity.type
_entity.pdbx_description
1 polymer ?
#
loop_
_entity_poly.entity_id
_entity_poly.type
_entity_poly.pdbx_seq_one_letter_code
_entity_poly.pdbx_strand_id
1 'polypeptide(L)'
;MDGKTLWDRFRNQAAAADQDALSRLDICLAGPEPRLDAAHAMDDLIRQTVEQGVGSQGRQCLLRLLAQSLFFELVSVPERETGTPSYWCVGTIRCRVSGEVFLSAIQRVDACQMDYVVGGKPLGISVTDGATRARCGRYCAPVRFRARRLSDTVSLSLRLDDGRQVPVGGFPNPMDWFLHRQGLSLADGVTEPGAASRDKCVACERRLALRRGLRVTRLKARRMVQIAHATACAAEEAQVTYE
;
A
#
# COMPACT_ATOMS: atom_id res chain seq x y z
N MET A 1 -25.73 17.80 -29.80
CA MET A 1 -24.92 16.57 -29.78
C MET A 1 -24.98 16.05 -28.36
N ASP A 2 -25.50 14.86 -28.12
CA ASP A 2 -25.60 14.32 -26.77
C ASP A 2 -24.24 13.81 -26.30
N GLY A 3 -23.62 14.55 -25.38
CA GLY A 3 -22.36 14.17 -24.78
C GLY A 3 -22.45 12.83 -24.06
N LYS A 4 -23.61 12.46 -23.49
CA LYS A 4 -23.82 11.16 -22.80
C LYS A 4 -23.64 9.99 -23.75
N THR A 5 -24.30 10.04 -24.90
CA THR A 5 -24.16 9.02 -25.94
C THR A 5 -22.71 8.86 -26.42
N LEU A 6 -21.98 9.96 -26.61
CA LEU A 6 -20.56 9.90 -27.02
C LEU A 6 -19.67 9.29 -25.94
N TRP A 7 -19.91 9.61 -24.66
CA TRP A 7 -19.21 9.00 -23.54
C TRP A 7 -19.47 7.50 -23.43
N ASP A 8 -20.72 7.07 -23.55
CA ASP A 8 -21.06 5.65 -23.48
C ASP A 8 -20.37 4.87 -24.60
N ARG A 9 -20.30 5.45 -25.81
CA ARG A 9 -19.54 4.87 -26.92
C ARG A 9 -18.04 4.77 -26.61
N PHE A 10 -17.45 5.86 -26.09
CA PHE A 10 -16.03 5.87 -25.71
C PHE A 10 -15.72 4.82 -24.63
N ARG A 11 -16.52 4.77 -23.55
CA ARG A 11 -16.33 3.81 -22.46
C ARG A 11 -16.46 2.37 -22.96
N ASN A 12 -17.43 2.09 -23.82
CA ASN A 12 -17.65 0.74 -24.35
C ASN A 12 -16.54 0.28 -25.32
N GLN A 13 -15.74 1.20 -25.85
CA GLN A 13 -14.58 0.89 -26.69
C GLN A 13 -13.30 0.69 -25.88
N ALA A 14 -13.26 1.14 -24.62
CA ALA A 14 -12.13 0.92 -23.73
C ALA A 14 -12.04 -0.56 -23.35
N ALA A 15 -10.81 -1.05 -23.11
CA ALA A 15 -10.60 -2.39 -22.60
C ALA A 15 -11.34 -2.56 -21.27
N ALA A 16 -11.90 -3.75 -21.01
CA ALA A 16 -12.68 -4.01 -19.80
C ALA A 16 -11.94 -3.63 -18.51
N ALA A 17 -10.60 -3.78 -18.49
CA ALA A 17 -9.75 -3.40 -17.37
C ALA A 17 -9.71 -1.88 -17.10
N ASP A 18 -9.91 -1.05 -18.13
CA ASP A 18 -9.84 0.41 -18.05
C ASP A 18 -11.20 1.05 -17.80
N GLN A 19 -12.30 0.33 -18.11
CA GLN A 19 -13.66 0.84 -17.93
C GLN A 19 -13.96 1.22 -16.48
N ASP A 20 -13.44 0.46 -15.51
CA ASP A 20 -13.62 0.72 -14.08
C ASP A 20 -12.85 1.95 -13.58
N ALA A 21 -11.79 2.34 -14.29
CA ALA A 21 -11.00 3.54 -14.00
C ALA A 21 -11.64 4.81 -14.59
N LEU A 22 -12.49 4.67 -15.60
CA LEU A 22 -13.17 5.78 -16.26
C LEU A 22 -14.36 6.25 -15.43
N SER A 23 -14.38 7.56 -15.15
CA SER A 23 -15.49 8.20 -14.46
C SER A 23 -15.87 9.49 -15.17
N ARG A 24 -17.18 9.68 -15.34
CA ARG A 24 -17.76 10.93 -15.81
C ARG A 24 -18.37 11.66 -14.63
N LEU A 25 -18.34 12.98 -14.63
CA LEU A 25 -19.02 13.79 -13.63
C LEU A 25 -20.03 14.63 -14.38
N ASP A 26 -21.31 14.32 -14.19
CA ASP A 26 -22.42 15.08 -14.73
C ASP A 26 -23.15 15.80 -13.60
N ILE A 27 -23.72 16.96 -13.92
CA ILE A 27 -24.67 17.67 -13.07
C ILE A 27 -26.07 17.25 -13.54
N CYS A 28 -26.93 16.87 -12.60
CA CYS A 28 -28.32 16.55 -12.89
C CYS A 28 -29.12 17.86 -13.00
N LEU A 29 -29.50 18.28 -14.20
CA LEU A 29 -30.32 19.46 -14.37
C LEU A 29 -31.76 19.18 -13.92
N ALA A 30 -32.34 20.07 -13.11
CA ALA A 30 -33.72 19.97 -12.64
C ALA A 30 -34.79 20.24 -13.72
N GLY A 31 -34.35 20.57 -14.94
CA GLY A 31 -35.19 20.89 -16.09
C GLY A 31 -34.48 20.60 -17.42
N PRO A 32 -35.05 21.03 -18.55
CA PRO A 32 -34.41 20.87 -19.85
C PRO A 32 -33.06 21.59 -19.88
N GLU A 33 -32.11 21.04 -20.64
CA GLU A 33 -30.82 21.68 -20.86
C GLU A 33 -31.04 23.09 -21.46
N PRO A 34 -30.56 24.16 -20.80
CA PRO A 34 -30.70 25.50 -21.33
C PRO A 34 -29.87 25.64 -22.60
N ARG A 35 -30.25 26.56 -23.48
CA ARG A 35 -29.44 26.88 -24.66
C ARG A 35 -28.08 27.42 -24.22
N LEU A 36 -27.06 27.20 -25.05
CA LEU A 36 -25.69 27.68 -24.80
C LEU A 36 -25.60 29.21 -24.62
N ASP A 37 -26.52 29.96 -25.21
CA ASP A 37 -26.60 31.42 -25.13
C ASP A 37 -27.54 31.95 -24.03
N ALA A 38 -28.13 31.08 -23.21
CA ALA A 38 -29.06 31.45 -22.15
C ALA A 38 -28.35 31.98 -20.89
N ALA A 39 -27.70 33.15 -21.00
CA ALA A 39 -26.97 33.78 -19.88
C ALA A 39 -27.84 34.01 -18.63
N HIS A 40 -29.15 34.22 -18.81
CA HIS A 40 -30.11 34.38 -17.71
C HIS A 40 -30.29 33.11 -16.85
N ALA A 41 -29.92 31.92 -17.36
CA ALA A 41 -30.02 30.67 -16.64
C ALA A 41 -28.78 30.38 -15.76
N MET A 42 -27.71 31.20 -15.86
CA MET A 42 -26.44 30.93 -15.16
C MET A 42 -26.58 30.89 -13.64
N ASP A 43 -27.35 31.80 -13.05
CA ASP A 43 -27.56 31.83 -11.60
C ASP A 43 -28.26 30.56 -11.10
N ASP A 44 -29.20 30.05 -11.89
CA ASP A 44 -29.89 28.79 -11.60
C ASP A 44 -28.96 27.58 -11.74
N LEU A 45 -28.14 27.52 -12.81
CA LEU A 45 -27.14 26.46 -12.99
C LEU A 45 -26.10 26.43 -11.87
N ILE A 46 -25.62 27.61 -11.43
CA ILE A 46 -24.68 27.72 -10.31
C ILE A 46 -25.35 27.19 -9.03
N ARG A 47 -26.57 27.64 -8.73
CA ARG A 47 -27.33 27.15 -7.58
C ARG A 47 -27.50 25.63 -7.62
N GLN A 48 -27.94 25.07 -8.74
CA GLN A 48 -28.10 23.63 -8.91
C GLN A 48 -26.78 22.87 -8.70
N THR A 49 -25.66 23.40 -9.20
CA THR A 49 -24.33 22.80 -9.02
C THR A 49 -23.91 22.81 -7.55
N VAL A 50 -24.11 23.93 -6.85
CA VAL A 50 -23.78 24.07 -5.43
C VAL A 50 -24.63 23.14 -4.56
N GLU A 51 -25.94 23.08 -4.83
CA GLU A 51 -26.88 22.22 -4.10
C GLU A 51 -26.58 20.73 -4.28
N GLN A 52 -26.23 20.31 -5.50
CA GLN A 52 -25.84 18.93 -5.77
C GLN A 52 -24.47 18.58 -5.19
N GLY A 53 -23.58 19.57 -5.10
CA GLY A 53 -22.19 19.39 -4.70
C GLY A 53 -21.51 18.30 -5.53
N VAL A 54 -20.80 17.40 -4.86
CA VAL A 54 -20.12 16.27 -5.52
C VAL A 54 -21.06 15.11 -5.88
N GLY A 55 -22.30 15.09 -5.38
CA GLY A 55 -23.24 13.98 -5.61
C GLY A 55 -22.71 12.59 -5.19
N SER A 56 -23.39 11.53 -5.62
CA SER A 56 -22.93 10.15 -5.39
C SER A 56 -21.77 9.76 -6.32
N GLN A 57 -21.81 10.20 -7.58
CA GLN A 57 -20.79 9.89 -8.57
C GLN A 57 -19.45 10.56 -8.25
N GLY A 58 -19.46 11.84 -7.85
CA GLY A 58 -18.25 12.53 -7.43
C GLY A 58 -17.66 11.93 -6.15
N ARG A 59 -18.49 11.52 -5.17
CA ARG A 59 -18.01 10.76 -4.00
C ARG A 59 -17.28 9.48 -4.40
N GLN A 60 -17.84 8.70 -5.33
CA GLN A 60 -17.19 7.48 -5.83
C GLN A 60 -15.86 7.79 -6.54
N CYS A 61 -15.78 8.87 -7.31
CA CYS A 61 -14.55 9.32 -7.95
C CYS A 61 -13.49 9.72 -6.92
N LEU A 62 -13.88 10.49 -5.91
CA LEU A 62 -12.99 10.91 -4.82
C LEU A 62 -12.46 9.70 -4.05
N LEU A 63 -13.32 8.72 -3.74
CA LEU A 63 -12.92 7.49 -3.07
C LEU A 63 -11.91 6.70 -3.90
N ARG A 64 -12.13 6.57 -5.21
CA ARG A 64 -11.17 5.95 -6.14
C ARG A 64 -9.84 6.70 -6.13
N LEU A 65 -9.85 8.02 -6.27
CA LEU A 65 -8.63 8.85 -6.25
C LEU A 65 -7.86 8.71 -4.93
N LEU A 66 -8.56 8.69 -3.79
CA LEU A 66 -7.96 8.45 -2.48
C LEU A 66 -7.36 7.05 -2.36
N ALA A 67 -8.07 6.01 -2.80
CA ALA A 67 -7.53 4.65 -2.84
C ALA A 67 -6.30 4.53 -3.75
N GLN A 68 -6.29 5.23 -4.89
CA GLN A 68 -5.14 5.30 -5.80
C GLN A 68 -3.97 6.10 -5.24
N SER A 69 -4.22 7.03 -4.30
CA SER A 69 -3.16 7.71 -3.55
C SER A 69 -2.41 6.77 -2.62
N LEU A 70 -3.03 5.65 -2.22
CA LEU A 70 -2.38 4.59 -1.48
C LEU A 70 -1.48 3.73 -2.38
N PHE A 71 -0.46 3.13 -1.78
CA PHE A 71 0.42 2.18 -2.46
C PHE A 71 1.09 1.24 -1.46
N PHE A 72 1.55 0.10 -1.94
CA PHE A 72 2.22 -0.92 -1.13
C PHE A 72 3.74 -0.92 -1.37
N GLU A 73 4.49 -1.06 -0.29
CA GLU A 73 5.93 -1.31 -0.28
C GLU A 73 6.21 -2.65 0.41
N LEU A 74 7.13 -3.45 -0.15
CA LEU A 74 7.65 -4.64 0.52
C LEU A 74 8.66 -4.17 1.58
N VAL A 75 8.57 -4.74 2.77
CA VAL A 75 9.54 -4.46 3.83
C VAL A 75 10.77 -5.34 3.70
N SER A 76 10.59 -6.57 3.21
CA SER A 76 11.63 -7.56 3.02
C SER A 76 11.27 -8.49 1.87
N VAL A 77 12.23 -9.31 1.45
CA VAL A 77 12.00 -10.42 0.54
C VAL A 77 10.96 -11.37 1.17
N PRO A 78 9.91 -11.79 0.43
CA PRO A 78 8.93 -12.72 0.96
C PRO A 78 9.57 -14.05 1.38
N GLU A 79 9.24 -14.52 2.58
CA GLU A 79 9.78 -15.75 3.15
C GLU A 79 8.94 -16.94 2.72
N ARG A 80 9.57 -18.01 2.23
CA ARG A 80 8.85 -19.25 1.93
C ARG A 80 8.39 -19.91 3.22
N GLU A 81 7.11 -20.26 3.29
CA GLU A 81 6.55 -20.96 4.44
C GLU A 81 7.00 -22.43 4.48
N THR A 82 7.47 -22.89 5.64
CA THR A 82 7.92 -24.28 5.82
C THR A 82 6.76 -25.25 5.59
N GLY A 83 6.97 -26.23 4.69
CA GLY A 83 5.98 -27.27 4.42
C GLY A 83 4.83 -26.86 3.48
N THR A 84 4.79 -25.63 2.97
CA THR A 84 3.81 -25.20 1.97
C THR A 84 4.49 -24.56 0.76
N PRO A 85 3.84 -24.50 -0.42
CA PRO A 85 4.39 -23.78 -1.56
C PRO A 85 4.23 -22.25 -1.45
N SER A 86 3.72 -21.72 -0.33
CA SER A 86 3.35 -20.31 -0.21
C SER A 86 4.45 -19.44 0.41
N TYR A 87 4.31 -18.13 0.23
CA TYR A 87 5.24 -17.10 0.69
C TYR A 87 4.53 -16.12 1.62
N TRP A 88 5.20 -15.78 2.72
CA TRP A 88 4.81 -14.70 3.61
C TRP A 88 5.32 -13.37 3.07
N CYS A 89 4.39 -12.52 2.67
CA CYS A 89 4.65 -11.16 2.22
C CYS A 89 4.44 -10.21 3.40
N VAL A 90 5.48 -9.47 3.76
CA VAL A 90 5.43 -8.42 4.78
C VAL A 90 5.69 -7.09 4.12
N GLY A 91 4.78 -6.14 4.33
CA GLY A 91 4.87 -4.83 3.71
C GLY A 91 4.18 -3.75 4.49
N THR A 92 4.15 -2.56 3.89
CA THR A 92 3.42 -1.41 4.43
C THR A 92 2.61 -0.75 3.33
N ILE A 93 1.36 -0.43 3.63
CA ILE A 93 0.54 0.45 2.82
C ILE A 93 0.82 1.88 3.25
N ARG A 94 1.12 2.72 2.27
CA ARG A 94 1.50 4.13 2.43
C ARG A 94 0.58 5.00 1.60
N CYS A 95 0.64 6.30 1.84
CA CYS A 95 -0.09 7.30 1.07
C CYS A 95 0.88 8.31 0.44
N ARG A 96 0.56 8.78 -0.76
CA ARG A 96 1.30 9.84 -1.48
C ARG A 96 1.06 11.23 -0.89
N VAL A 97 -0.05 11.43 -0.18
CA VAL A 97 -0.33 12.67 0.54
C VAL A 97 -0.06 12.50 2.05
N SER A 98 -0.12 13.59 2.81
CA SER A 98 0.04 13.50 4.27
C SER A 98 -1.05 12.62 4.86
N GLY A 99 -0.71 11.87 5.92
CA GLY A 99 -1.66 10.91 6.48
C GLY A 99 -2.87 11.58 7.11
N GLU A 100 -2.69 12.75 7.71
CA GLU A 100 -3.80 13.56 8.22
C GLU A 100 -4.74 14.04 7.11
N VAL A 101 -4.20 14.54 5.99
CA VAL A 101 -5.02 14.97 4.84
C VAL A 101 -5.76 13.78 4.23
N PHE A 102 -5.08 12.63 4.08
CA PHE A 102 -5.71 11.41 3.59
C PHE A 102 -6.85 10.96 4.50
N LEU A 103 -6.60 10.82 5.81
CA LEU A 103 -7.60 10.37 6.78
C LEU A 103 -8.79 11.34 6.83
N SER A 104 -8.51 12.64 6.88
CA SER A 104 -9.57 13.64 6.90
C SER A 104 -10.38 13.65 5.60
N ALA A 105 -9.74 13.46 4.44
CA ALA A 105 -10.44 13.40 3.16
C ALA A 105 -11.29 12.13 3.05
N ILE A 106 -10.75 10.95 3.39
CA ILE A 106 -11.47 9.69 3.24
C ILE A 106 -12.69 9.62 4.16
N GLN A 107 -12.56 10.10 5.41
CA GLN A 107 -13.67 10.18 6.37
C GLN A 107 -14.78 11.16 5.95
N ARG A 108 -14.44 12.22 5.20
CA ARG A 108 -15.44 13.17 4.66
C ARG A 108 -16.17 12.62 3.44
N VAL A 109 -15.47 11.84 2.62
CA VAL A 109 -16.06 11.22 1.43
C VAL A 109 -17.00 10.09 1.84
N ASP A 110 -16.60 9.30 2.83
CA ASP A 110 -17.36 8.18 3.35
C ASP A 110 -17.02 7.96 4.83
N ALA A 111 -18.05 7.99 5.67
CA ALA A 111 -17.93 7.80 7.12
C ALA A 111 -17.96 6.32 7.54
N CYS A 112 -18.19 5.41 6.58
CA CYS A 112 -18.20 3.98 6.79
C CYS A 112 -16.85 3.43 7.25
N GLN A 113 -16.91 2.28 7.93
CA GLN A 113 -15.70 1.54 8.24
C GLN A 113 -15.13 0.96 6.94
N MET A 114 -13.82 1.02 6.79
CA MET A 114 -13.13 0.49 5.62
C MET A 114 -12.00 -0.39 6.06
N ASP A 115 -11.84 -1.52 5.40
CA ASP A 115 -10.78 -2.46 5.68
C ASP A 115 -10.04 -2.93 4.44
N TYR A 116 -8.77 -3.25 4.63
CA TYR A 116 -7.92 -3.73 3.55
C TYR A 116 -8.25 -5.17 3.18
N VAL A 117 -8.37 -5.44 1.88
CA VAL A 117 -8.62 -6.76 1.31
C VAL A 117 -7.50 -7.13 0.35
N VAL A 118 -6.91 -8.32 0.52
CA VAL A 118 -5.90 -8.88 -0.38
C VAL A 118 -6.41 -10.17 -1.00
N GLY A 119 -6.46 -10.24 -2.33
CA GLY A 119 -6.93 -11.43 -3.05
C GLY A 119 -8.33 -11.89 -2.60
N GLY A 120 -9.21 -10.94 -2.28
CA GLY A 120 -10.56 -11.19 -1.78
C GLY A 120 -10.65 -11.52 -0.29
N LYS A 121 -9.54 -11.53 0.46
CA LYS A 121 -9.53 -11.82 1.90
C LYS A 121 -9.26 -10.56 2.73
N PRO A 122 -10.10 -10.25 3.74
CA PRO A 122 -9.85 -9.13 4.65
C PRO A 122 -8.58 -9.36 5.46
N LEU A 123 -7.81 -8.28 5.66
CA LEU A 123 -6.62 -8.29 6.52
C LEU A 123 -6.96 -7.99 7.99
N GLY A 124 -8.18 -7.57 8.29
CA GLY A 124 -8.58 -7.13 9.63
C GLY A 124 -7.90 -5.84 10.08
N ILE A 125 -7.48 -5.01 9.12
CA ILE A 125 -6.81 -3.73 9.36
C ILE A 125 -7.72 -2.63 8.81
N SER A 126 -8.17 -1.75 9.69
CA SER A 126 -8.94 -0.57 9.34
C SER A 126 -8.06 0.44 8.60
N VAL A 127 -8.63 1.08 7.58
CA VAL A 127 -7.97 2.13 6.81
C VAL A 127 -7.81 3.40 7.64
N THR A 128 -8.75 3.65 8.56
CA THR A 128 -8.84 4.88 9.35
C THR A 128 -8.19 4.76 10.73
N ASP A 129 -8.11 3.55 11.29
CA ASP A 129 -7.58 3.35 12.65
C ASP A 129 -6.05 3.22 12.68
N GLY A 130 -5.41 4.04 13.52
CA GLY A 130 -3.99 3.87 13.90
C GLY A 130 -2.99 4.00 12.74
N ALA A 131 -3.43 4.45 11.56
CA ALA A 131 -2.63 4.43 10.35
C ALA A 131 -1.70 5.65 10.19
N THR A 132 -1.69 6.60 11.14
CA THR A 132 -0.76 7.74 11.15
C THR A 132 0.30 7.58 12.24
N ARG A 133 1.57 7.80 11.88
CA ARG A 133 2.64 7.88 12.89
C ARG A 133 2.67 9.26 13.53
N ALA A 134 2.42 9.33 14.83
CA ALA A 134 2.43 10.54 15.64
C ALA A 134 3.69 11.42 15.50
N ARG A 135 4.85 10.86 15.08
CA ARG A 135 6.11 11.60 14.94
C ARG A 135 6.36 12.23 13.57
N CYS A 136 5.74 11.75 12.49
CA CYS A 136 6.02 12.25 11.14
C CYS A 136 4.76 12.55 10.31
N GLY A 137 3.56 12.31 10.84
CA GLY A 137 2.29 12.63 10.19
C GLY A 137 2.02 11.85 8.89
N ARG A 138 2.87 10.88 8.53
CA ARG A 138 2.71 10.06 7.33
C ARG A 138 1.80 8.88 7.60
N TYR A 139 1.00 8.54 6.58
CA TYR A 139 0.20 7.32 6.55
C TYR A 139 1.10 6.08 6.44
N CYS A 140 0.83 5.07 7.26
CA CYS A 140 1.59 3.83 7.35
C CYS A 140 0.75 2.73 8.01
N ALA A 141 0.15 1.85 7.22
CA ALA A 141 -0.53 0.65 7.70
C ALA A 141 0.34 -0.60 7.43
N PRO A 142 0.93 -1.22 8.46
CA PRO A 142 1.71 -2.45 8.28
C PRO A 142 0.80 -3.62 7.93
N VAL A 143 1.15 -4.41 6.92
CA VAL A 143 0.34 -5.54 6.46
C VAL A 143 1.18 -6.81 6.30
N ARG A 144 0.54 -7.96 6.51
CA ARG A 144 1.12 -9.27 6.27
C ARG A 144 0.07 -10.16 5.60
N PHE A 145 0.43 -10.82 4.51
CA PHE A 145 -0.45 -11.75 3.81
C PHE A 145 0.35 -12.88 3.14
N ARG A 146 -0.36 -13.90 2.65
CA ARG A 146 0.24 -15.04 1.94
C ARG A 146 0.05 -14.91 0.44
N ALA A 147 1.11 -15.08 -0.34
CA ALA A 147 1.05 -15.30 -1.78
C ALA A 147 1.32 -16.78 -2.08
N ARG A 148 0.60 -17.37 -3.03
CA ARG A 148 0.81 -18.78 -3.42
C ARG A 148 2.13 -18.94 -4.17
N ARG A 149 2.39 -18.10 -5.17
CA ARG A 149 3.67 -17.95 -5.85
C ARG A 149 4.02 -16.47 -5.95
N LEU A 150 5.31 -16.14 -6.04
CA LEU A 150 5.74 -14.74 -6.20
C LEU A 150 5.27 -14.15 -7.54
N SER A 151 5.10 -14.99 -8.56
CA SER A 151 4.59 -14.64 -9.89
C SER A 151 3.07 -14.58 -9.97
N ASP A 152 2.35 -14.96 -8.91
CA ASP A 152 0.88 -14.88 -8.93
C ASP A 152 0.45 -13.43 -8.72
N THR A 153 -0.43 -12.96 -9.59
CA THR A 153 -1.01 -11.62 -9.49
C THR A 153 -1.81 -11.50 -8.19
N VAL A 154 -1.41 -10.55 -7.36
CA VAL A 154 -2.13 -10.20 -6.14
C VAL A 154 -2.94 -8.93 -6.41
N SER A 155 -4.13 -8.83 -5.82
CA SER A 155 -4.93 -7.60 -5.78
C SER A 155 -4.99 -7.09 -4.34
N LEU A 156 -4.91 -5.77 -4.17
CA LEU A 156 -5.15 -5.07 -2.91
C LEU A 156 -6.22 -4.01 -3.15
N SER A 157 -7.24 -4.00 -2.30
CA SER A 157 -8.38 -3.09 -2.38
C SER A 157 -8.79 -2.61 -0.99
N LEU A 158 -9.50 -1.49 -0.96
CA LEU A 158 -10.32 -1.09 0.17
C LEU A 158 -11.68 -1.76 0.02
N ARG A 159 -12.22 -2.33 1.08
CA ARG A 159 -13.61 -2.78 1.13
C ARG A 159 -14.44 -1.75 1.89
N LEU A 160 -15.59 -1.44 1.32
CA LEU A 160 -16.61 -0.57 1.93
C LEU A 160 -17.63 -1.42 2.67
N ASP A 161 -18.42 -0.78 3.53
CA ASP A 161 -19.50 -1.45 4.30
C ASP A 161 -20.56 -2.11 3.40
N ASP A 162 -20.79 -1.56 2.20
CA ASP A 162 -21.70 -2.15 1.20
C ASP A 162 -21.09 -3.34 0.43
N GLY A 163 -19.88 -3.76 0.79
CA GLY A 163 -19.15 -4.89 0.20
C GLY A 163 -18.41 -4.55 -1.09
N ARG A 164 -18.58 -3.34 -1.65
CA ARG A 164 -17.83 -2.92 -2.84
C ARG A 164 -16.34 -2.82 -2.51
N GLN A 165 -15.53 -3.10 -3.54
CA GLN A 165 -14.08 -3.01 -3.43
C GLN A 165 -13.53 -1.93 -4.35
N VAL A 166 -12.64 -1.11 -3.80
CA VAL A 166 -11.96 -0.03 -4.52
C VAL A 166 -10.47 -0.36 -4.58
N PRO A 167 -9.88 -0.56 -5.77
CA PRO A 167 -8.49 -0.98 -5.89
C PRO A 167 -7.54 0.09 -5.34
N VAL A 168 -6.49 -0.37 -4.65
CA VAL A 168 -5.38 0.46 -4.19
C VAL A 168 -4.36 0.64 -5.32
N GLY A 169 -3.70 1.80 -5.36
CA GLY A 169 -2.71 2.11 -6.38
C GLY A 169 -1.54 1.12 -6.43
N GLY A 170 -1.10 0.78 -7.64
CA GLY A 170 -0.02 -0.19 -7.87
C GLY A 170 -0.47 -1.65 -7.80
N PHE A 171 -1.77 -1.93 -7.77
CA PHE A 171 -2.35 -3.27 -7.93
C PHE A 171 -3.31 -3.29 -9.13
N PRO A 172 -3.53 -4.45 -9.75
CA PRO A 172 -2.97 -5.76 -9.40
C PRO A 172 -1.55 -5.97 -9.95
N ASN A 173 -0.65 -6.56 -9.14
CA ASN A 173 0.71 -6.91 -9.56
C ASN A 173 1.22 -8.16 -8.79
N PRO A 174 2.09 -8.97 -9.41
CA PRO A 174 2.77 -10.06 -8.72
C PRO A 174 3.84 -9.54 -7.74
N MET A 175 4.23 -10.35 -6.77
CA MET A 175 5.21 -9.95 -5.74
C MET A 175 6.63 -9.81 -6.30
N ASP A 176 6.97 -10.57 -7.34
CA ASP A 176 8.24 -10.43 -8.06
C ASP A 176 8.41 -9.05 -8.75
N TRP A 177 7.32 -8.46 -9.23
CA TRP A 177 7.29 -7.10 -9.76
C TRP A 177 7.71 -6.08 -8.69
N PHE A 178 7.21 -6.24 -7.45
CA PHE A 178 7.59 -5.38 -6.33
C PHE A 178 9.05 -5.61 -5.92
N LEU A 179 9.52 -6.86 -5.87
CA LEU A 179 10.92 -7.20 -5.58
C LEU A 179 11.88 -6.49 -6.55
N HIS A 180 11.63 -6.65 -7.86
CA HIS A 180 12.44 -6.05 -8.91
C HIS A 180 12.42 -4.53 -8.83
N ARG A 181 11.24 -3.92 -8.68
CA ARG A 181 11.09 -2.45 -8.67
C ARG A 181 11.66 -1.79 -7.41
N GLN A 182 11.74 -2.52 -6.29
CA GLN A 182 12.31 -2.04 -5.03
C GLN A 182 13.78 -2.46 -4.85
N GLY A 183 14.36 -3.21 -5.79
CA GLY A 183 15.74 -3.69 -5.72
C GLY A 183 15.99 -4.72 -4.61
N LEU A 184 14.97 -5.50 -4.23
CA LEU A 184 15.08 -6.56 -3.24
C LEU A 184 15.51 -7.86 -3.93
N SER A 185 16.65 -8.42 -3.56
CA SER A 185 17.19 -9.66 -4.15
C SER A 185 16.95 -10.88 -3.27
N LEU A 186 16.52 -11.99 -3.88
CA LEU A 186 16.39 -13.30 -3.21
C LEU A 186 17.73 -13.84 -2.68
N ALA A 187 18.87 -13.34 -3.17
CA ALA A 187 20.21 -13.73 -2.71
C ALA A 187 20.60 -13.14 -1.34
N ASP A 188 19.87 -12.12 -0.87
CA ASP A 188 20.07 -11.53 0.45
C ASP A 188 19.35 -12.39 1.49
N GLY A 189 20.04 -13.43 1.96
CA GLY A 189 19.52 -14.48 2.83
C GLY A 189 18.79 -13.98 4.09
N VAL A 190 17.74 -14.74 4.46
CA VAL A 190 16.99 -14.78 5.73
C VAL A 190 17.02 -13.48 6.53
N THR A 191 16.03 -12.62 6.27
CA THR A 191 15.73 -11.54 7.19
C THR A 191 14.94 -12.13 8.35
N GLU A 192 15.54 -12.24 9.53
CA GLU A 192 14.81 -12.64 10.76
C GLU A 192 13.50 -11.84 10.91
N PRO A 193 12.39 -12.47 11.37
CA PRO A 193 11.08 -11.86 11.48
C PRO A 193 11.10 -10.79 12.59
N GLY A 194 11.42 -9.56 12.21
CA GLY A 194 11.69 -8.48 13.14
C GLY A 194 11.13 -7.15 12.67
N ALA A 195 9.81 -7.02 12.79
CA ALA A 195 9.05 -5.78 12.74
C ALA A 195 9.05 -5.01 11.41
N ALA A 196 7.83 -4.77 10.95
CA ALA A 196 7.51 -3.94 9.81
C ALA A 196 8.21 -2.57 9.80
N SER A 197 8.41 -2.12 8.57
CA SER A 197 8.62 -0.75 8.13
C SER A 197 10.06 -0.25 8.10
N ARG A 198 10.42 0.31 6.95
CA ARG A 198 10.91 1.69 6.82
C ARG A 198 10.95 2.02 5.34
N ASP A 199 10.17 3.01 4.90
CA ASP A 199 10.86 4.21 4.44
C ASP A 199 10.91 5.41 5.41
N LYS A 200 12.18 5.69 5.78
CA LYS A 200 12.88 6.96 6.02
C LYS A 200 12.11 8.12 6.64
N CYS A 201 12.17 8.15 7.97
CA CYS A 201 12.04 9.35 8.79
C CYS A 201 13.34 9.46 9.60
N VAL A 202 13.99 10.63 9.67
CA VAL A 202 15.28 10.84 10.37
C VAL A 202 15.23 10.39 11.84
N ALA A 203 14.07 10.55 12.51
CA ALA A 203 13.85 10.03 13.87
C ALA A 203 13.68 8.49 13.91
N CYS A 204 13.13 7.89 12.87
CA CYS A 204 13.10 6.44 12.71
C CYS A 204 14.53 5.93 12.44
N GLU A 205 15.25 6.49 11.48
CA GLU A 205 16.61 6.08 11.08
C GLU A 205 17.62 6.08 12.23
N ARG A 206 17.70 7.16 13.03
CA ARG A 206 18.64 7.27 14.17
C ARG A 206 18.51 6.14 15.22
N ARG A 207 17.31 5.64 15.52
CA ARG A 207 17.13 4.52 16.47
C ARG A 207 17.56 3.15 15.95
N LEU A 208 17.54 2.91 14.63
CA LEU A 208 18.06 1.64 14.08
C LEU A 208 19.58 1.62 14.03
N ALA A 209 20.23 2.76 13.81
CA ALA A 209 21.68 2.86 13.82
C ALA A 209 22.27 2.49 15.20
N LEU A 210 21.68 2.98 16.30
CA LEU A 210 22.09 2.64 17.67
C LEU A 210 21.94 1.15 18.00
N ARG A 211 20.88 0.47 17.52
CA ARG A 211 20.70 -0.98 17.75
C ARG A 211 21.60 -1.86 16.88
N ARG A 212 21.96 -1.42 15.67
CA ARG A 212 22.95 -2.10 14.81
C ARG A 212 24.36 -2.04 15.40
N GLY A 213 24.74 -0.93 16.03
CA GLY A 213 26.00 -0.81 16.78
C GLY A 213 26.12 -1.83 17.92
N LEU A 214 25.03 -2.07 18.65
CA LEU A 214 24.96 -3.07 19.74
C LEU A 214 24.98 -4.53 19.25
N ARG A 215 24.43 -4.81 18.06
CA ARG A 215 24.43 -6.16 17.46
C ARG A 215 25.78 -6.51 16.82
N VAL A 216 26.45 -5.54 16.20
CA VAL A 216 27.82 -5.70 15.67
C VAL A 216 28.84 -5.90 16.80
N THR A 217 28.70 -5.18 17.92
CA THR A 217 29.53 -5.44 19.11
C THR A 217 29.27 -6.82 19.71
N ARG A 218 28.01 -7.29 19.79
CA ARG A 218 27.70 -8.66 20.25
C ARG A 218 28.20 -9.76 19.31
N LEU A 219 28.15 -9.54 17.99
CA LEU A 219 28.64 -10.51 16.99
C LEU A 219 30.17 -10.51 16.91
N LYS A 220 30.83 -9.35 17.03
CA LYS A 220 32.30 -9.27 17.19
C LYS A 220 32.76 -9.95 18.48
N ALA A 221 32.06 -9.73 19.60
CA ALA A 221 32.36 -10.40 20.86
C ALA A 221 32.21 -11.94 20.74
N ARG A 222 31.13 -12.44 20.11
CA ARG A 222 30.97 -13.88 19.86
C ARG A 222 32.02 -14.47 18.93
N ARG A 223 32.41 -13.76 17.86
CA ARG A 223 33.45 -14.20 16.93
C ARG A 223 34.84 -14.22 17.59
N MET A 224 35.15 -13.24 18.45
CA MET A 224 36.40 -13.24 19.22
C MET A 224 36.48 -14.44 20.17
N VAL A 225 35.37 -14.80 20.84
CA VAL A 225 35.30 -15.99 21.71
C VAL A 225 35.50 -17.29 20.89
N GLN A 226 34.90 -17.40 19.71
CA GLN A 226 35.05 -18.58 18.85
C GLN A 226 36.47 -18.73 18.28
N ILE A 227 37.12 -17.64 17.89
CA ILE A 227 38.51 -17.67 17.41
C ILE A 227 39.46 -18.03 18.54
N ALA A 228 39.26 -17.50 19.75
CA ALA A 228 40.05 -17.86 20.92
C ALA A 228 39.92 -19.36 21.27
N HIS A 229 38.72 -19.92 21.17
CA HIS A 229 38.50 -21.35 21.37
C HIS A 229 39.17 -22.22 20.30
N ALA A 230 39.05 -21.85 19.02
CA ALA A 230 39.66 -22.60 17.93
C ALA A 230 41.20 -22.58 17.97
N THR A 231 41.79 -21.45 18.39
CA THR A 231 43.24 -21.32 18.56
C THR A 231 43.77 -22.10 19.76
N ALA A 232 43.00 -22.21 20.85
CA ALA A 232 43.34 -23.08 21.98
C ALA A 232 43.32 -24.56 21.58
N CYS A 233 42.27 -25.03 20.90
CA CYS A 233 42.20 -26.42 20.43
C CYS A 233 43.32 -26.77 19.44
N ALA A 234 43.65 -25.86 18.50
CA ALA A 234 44.74 -26.08 17.55
C ALA A 234 46.12 -26.13 18.22
N ALA A 235 46.32 -25.40 19.32
CA ALA A 235 47.56 -25.45 20.11
C ALA A 235 47.68 -26.77 20.88
N GLU A 236 46.58 -27.30 21.41
CA GLU A 236 46.53 -28.62 22.05
C GLU A 236 46.79 -29.75 21.04
N GLU A 237 46.21 -29.69 19.84
CA GLU A 237 46.46 -30.69 18.78
C GLU A 237 47.91 -30.67 18.27
N ALA A 238 48.51 -29.48 18.13
CA ALA A 238 49.91 -29.34 17.72
C ALA A 238 50.90 -29.86 18.77
N GLN A 239 50.53 -29.88 20.06
CA GLN A 239 51.34 -30.49 21.12
C GLN A 239 51.29 -32.03 21.08
N VAL A 240 50.20 -32.62 20.58
CA VAL A 240 50.03 -34.09 20.47
C VAL A 240 50.73 -34.66 19.22
N THR A 241 51.10 -33.84 18.23
CA THR A 241 51.73 -34.32 16.99
C THR A 241 53.26 -34.39 17.03
N TYR A 242 53.89 -33.98 18.14
CA TYR A 242 55.35 -33.97 18.34
C TYR A 242 55.81 -34.89 19.51
N GLU A 243 55.01 -35.88 19.88
CA GLU A 243 55.40 -37.03 20.69
C GLU A 243 55.38 -38.31 19.84
#